data_AF-A0A959IG16-F1
#
_entry.id   AF-A0A959IG16-F1
#
_cell.length_a   1.000
_cell.length_b   1.000
_cell.length_c   1.000
_cell.angle_alpha   90.00
_cell.angle_beta   90.00
_cell.angle_gamma   90.00
#
_symmetry.space_group_name_H-M   'P 1'
#
loop_
_entity.id
_entity.type
_entity.pdbx_description
1 polymer ?
#
loop_
_entity_poly.entity_id
_entity_poly.type
_entity_poly.pdbx_seq_one_letter_code
_entity_poly.pdbx_strand_id
1 'polypeptide(L)'
;MKRFFLLSVLCLGTCSLFATHNRSGYIRCEQSGEFSIEAVIITLTDSRSRPADRDTLTICWGDGTTERVVRNQEATQVFQNDVKRNMYVARHTYLTKGSYTVCMTDPNRNSGILNVNAPNSAQVAFHLQTTITLLNMAADGGNSTPQIIHEPLDLAYVGATFVYQPNVWDAEGDSVAFELITPMSKLDTPVPNFVYPNEVGNNTDATFTLDELTGELIWDVPELVGEYNIAILIKSYRNGEMIDATVLDMQILALSSGPTRVRDLQEKAARIRLFPNPTVRDQLQVEDPDWEGQLLYRISDQEGRILANGKLQHSLSVVDLRSLVPGTYYLSILRGRSWISKAFVLIE
;
A
#
# COMPACT_ATOMS: atom_id res chain seq x y z
N MET A 1 -35.70 -61.41 15.14
CA MET A 1 -35.75 -60.23 14.25
C MET A 1 -34.77 -59.19 14.77
N LYS A 2 -33.73 -58.90 13.97
CA LYS A 2 -33.05 -57.61 13.71
C LYS A 2 -33.28 -56.51 14.77
N ARG A 3 -32.23 -55.88 15.32
CA ARG A 3 -31.54 -54.76 14.66
C ARG A 3 -30.18 -54.47 15.34
N PHE A 4 -29.10 -54.56 14.56
CA PHE A 4 -27.81 -53.94 14.87
C PHE A 4 -27.93 -52.44 14.57
N PHE A 5 -27.64 -51.57 15.53
CA PHE A 5 -27.49 -50.13 15.30
C PHE A 5 -25.99 -49.87 15.13
N LEU A 6 -25.55 -49.65 13.89
CA LEU A 6 -24.19 -49.23 13.57
C LEU A 6 -24.13 -47.71 13.78
N LEU A 7 -23.42 -47.26 14.82
CA LEU A 7 -23.15 -45.84 15.03
C LEU A 7 -21.93 -45.46 14.18
N SER A 8 -22.14 -44.86 13.01
CA SER A 8 -21.04 -44.30 12.21
C SER A 8 -20.55 -43.02 12.86
N VAL A 9 -19.36 -43.06 13.45
CA VAL A 9 -18.65 -41.86 13.92
C VAL A 9 -18.13 -41.14 12.68
N LEU A 10 -18.78 -40.03 12.32
CA LEU A 10 -18.33 -39.12 11.28
C LEU A 10 -17.20 -38.26 11.88
N CYS A 11 -15.95 -38.65 11.64
CA CYS A 11 -14.78 -37.81 11.93
C CYS A 11 -14.78 -36.61 10.98
N LEU A 12 -15.42 -35.51 11.40
CA LEU A 12 -15.21 -34.18 10.85
C LEU A 12 -13.81 -33.71 11.25
N GLY A 13 -12.81 -34.05 10.44
CA GLY A 13 -11.48 -33.45 10.55
C GLY A 13 -11.58 -31.96 10.26
N THR A 14 -11.40 -31.12 11.27
CA THR A 14 -11.24 -29.68 11.09
C THR A 14 -9.88 -29.42 10.44
N CYS A 15 -9.84 -29.36 9.11
CA CYS A 15 -8.71 -28.77 8.42
C CYS A 15 -8.71 -27.28 8.76
N SER A 16 -7.79 -26.87 9.65
CA SER A 16 -7.50 -25.46 9.86
C SER A 16 -6.94 -24.88 8.56
N LEU A 17 -7.77 -24.17 7.80
CA LEU A 17 -7.34 -23.29 6.72
C LEU A 17 -6.59 -22.11 7.36
N PHE A 18 -5.27 -22.25 7.50
CA PHE A 18 -4.42 -21.12 7.89
C PHE A 18 -4.24 -20.20 6.68
N ALA A 19 -5.16 -19.26 6.47
CA ALA A 19 -4.91 -18.16 5.56
C ALA A 19 -3.73 -17.33 6.09
N THR A 20 -2.60 -17.28 5.37
CA THR A 20 -1.53 -16.34 5.69
C THR A 20 -1.90 -15.02 5.02
N HIS A 21 -1.97 -13.95 5.79
CA HIS A 21 -2.48 -12.67 5.30
C HIS A 21 -1.37 -11.84 4.63
N ASN A 22 -0.58 -12.46 3.75
CA ASN A 22 0.28 -11.71 2.83
C ASN A 22 -0.62 -10.99 1.84
N ARG A 23 -0.51 -9.65 1.82
CA ARG A 23 -1.34 -8.79 0.98
C ARG A 23 -0.61 -8.42 -0.30
N SER A 24 0.60 -7.90 -0.17
CA SER A 24 1.34 -7.35 -1.31
C SER A 24 2.82 -7.22 -0.99
N GLY A 25 3.64 -6.92 -2.00
CA GLY A 25 5.07 -6.74 -1.82
C GLY A 25 5.86 -6.71 -3.12
N TYR A 26 7.16 -6.54 -2.97
CA TYR A 26 8.14 -6.60 -4.04
C TYR A 26 9.53 -6.90 -3.44
N ILE A 27 10.48 -7.23 -4.31
CA ILE A 27 11.90 -7.35 -3.96
C ILE A 27 12.64 -6.28 -4.73
N ARG A 28 13.51 -5.53 -4.05
CA ARG A 28 14.48 -4.64 -4.70
C ARG A 28 15.89 -5.17 -4.45
N CYS A 29 16.76 -5.00 -5.44
CA CYS A 29 18.15 -5.39 -5.35
C CYS A 29 19.06 -4.21 -5.74
N GLU A 30 20.22 -4.13 -5.09
CA GLU A 30 21.27 -3.16 -5.38
C GLU A 30 22.61 -3.88 -5.41
N GLN A 31 23.38 -3.70 -6.47
CA GLN A 31 24.73 -4.22 -6.59
C GLN A 31 25.66 -3.47 -5.63
N SER A 32 26.13 -4.17 -4.61
CA SER A 32 26.99 -3.64 -3.54
C SER A 32 28.47 -3.98 -3.74
N GLY A 33 28.79 -4.82 -4.74
CA GLY A 33 30.14 -5.19 -5.13
C GLY A 33 30.14 -5.85 -6.52
N GLU A 34 31.34 -6.13 -7.05
CA GLU A 34 31.51 -6.66 -8.42
C GLU A 34 30.68 -7.93 -8.70
N PHE A 35 30.49 -8.76 -7.66
CA PHE A 35 29.67 -9.96 -7.71
C PHE A 35 28.64 -10.01 -6.57
N SER A 36 28.41 -8.90 -5.86
CA SER A 36 27.63 -8.89 -4.63
C SER A 36 26.43 -7.97 -4.74
N ILE A 37 25.30 -8.40 -4.16
CA ILE A 37 24.08 -7.59 -4.08
C ILE A 37 23.58 -7.50 -2.64
N GLU A 38 22.88 -6.42 -2.34
CA GLU A 38 21.96 -6.33 -1.22
C GLU A 38 20.53 -6.48 -1.77
N ALA A 39 19.77 -7.42 -1.22
CA ALA A 39 18.37 -7.61 -1.54
C ALA A 39 17.50 -7.18 -0.36
N VAL A 40 16.43 -6.44 -0.66
CA VAL A 40 15.43 -6.01 0.32
C VAL A 40 14.07 -6.53 -0.13
N ILE A 41 13.49 -7.40 0.68
CA ILE A 41 12.13 -7.90 0.52
C ILE A 41 11.20 -6.99 1.33
N ILE A 42 10.22 -6.39 0.66
CA ILE A 42 9.14 -5.63 1.29
C ILE A 42 7.85 -6.43 1.19
N THR A 43 7.19 -6.66 2.33
CA THR A 43 5.85 -7.26 2.37
C THR A 43 4.89 -6.46 3.21
N LEU A 44 3.65 -6.36 2.77
CA LEU A 44 2.52 -5.85 3.54
C LEU A 44 1.65 -7.03 3.96
N THR A 45 1.37 -7.10 5.25
CA THR A 45 0.62 -8.20 5.88
C THR A 45 -0.51 -7.66 6.76
N ASP A 46 -1.58 -8.43 6.97
CA ASP A 46 -2.59 -8.09 8.00
C ASP A 46 -1.98 -8.22 9.40
N SER A 47 -1.94 -7.13 10.16
CA SER A 47 -1.34 -7.06 11.49
C SER A 47 -2.08 -7.90 12.55
N ARG A 48 -3.33 -8.29 12.30
CA ARG A 48 -4.12 -9.17 13.18
C ARG A 48 -3.76 -10.64 12.96
N SER A 49 -3.08 -10.96 11.86
CA SER A 49 -2.76 -12.33 11.48
C SER A 49 -1.42 -12.79 12.05
N ARG A 50 -1.47 -13.53 13.16
CA ARG A 50 -0.28 -14.18 13.73
C ARG A 50 0.43 -15.14 12.75
N PRO A 51 -0.26 -15.93 11.89
CA PRO A 51 0.42 -16.81 10.92
C PRO A 51 1.14 -16.08 9.77
N ALA A 52 0.71 -14.86 9.43
CA ALA A 52 1.34 -14.00 8.43
C ALA A 52 2.53 -13.22 8.98
N ASP A 53 2.58 -13.05 10.30
CA ASP A 53 3.63 -12.34 11.01
C ASP A 53 4.92 -13.18 11.07
N ARG A 54 5.63 -13.28 9.94
CA ARG A 54 6.86 -14.08 9.83
C ARG A 54 8.07 -13.32 10.35
N ASP A 55 8.68 -13.83 11.41
CA ASP A 55 9.99 -13.32 11.85
C ASP A 55 11.12 -13.64 10.87
N THR A 56 10.91 -14.61 9.96
CA THR A 56 11.88 -14.97 8.92
C THR A 56 11.21 -15.33 7.61
N LEU A 57 11.85 -15.00 6.49
CA LEU A 57 11.51 -15.49 5.14
C LEU A 57 12.68 -16.28 4.53
N THR A 58 12.38 -17.14 3.56
CA THR A 58 13.43 -17.80 2.77
C THR A 58 13.57 -17.05 1.45
N ILE A 59 14.78 -16.54 1.20
CA ILE A 59 15.15 -15.93 -0.08
C ILE A 59 15.83 -16.98 -0.96
N CYS A 60 15.48 -17.00 -2.24
CA CYS A 60 16.19 -17.75 -3.28
C CYS A 60 17.02 -16.76 -4.10
N TRP A 61 18.32 -17.06 -4.28
CA TRP A 61 19.26 -16.11 -4.90
C TRP A 61 19.37 -16.25 -6.43
N GLY A 62 18.71 -17.26 -7.03
CA GLY A 62 18.74 -17.51 -8.47
C GLY A 62 19.97 -18.29 -8.96
N ASP A 63 20.90 -18.64 -8.08
CA ASP A 63 22.09 -19.45 -8.38
C ASP A 63 22.03 -20.87 -7.78
N GLY A 64 20.84 -21.29 -7.35
CA GLY A 64 20.60 -22.57 -6.67
C GLY A 64 20.79 -22.51 -5.15
N THR A 65 21.25 -21.38 -4.60
CA THR A 65 21.35 -21.19 -3.14
C THR A 65 20.12 -20.48 -2.56
N THR A 66 19.87 -20.74 -1.28
CA THR A 66 18.76 -20.14 -0.51
C THR A 66 19.24 -19.79 0.89
N GLU A 67 18.67 -18.74 1.47
CA GLU A 67 18.98 -18.30 2.83
C GLU A 67 17.70 -17.99 3.62
N ARG A 68 17.73 -18.20 4.94
CA ARG A 68 16.68 -17.71 5.84
C ARG A 68 17.07 -16.33 6.37
N VAL A 69 16.27 -15.33 6.03
CA VAL A 69 16.51 -13.92 6.40
C VAL A 69 15.58 -13.52 7.53
N VAL A 70 16.13 -12.93 8.58
CA VAL A 70 15.37 -12.42 9.72
C VAL A 70 14.78 -11.05 9.39
N ARG A 71 13.56 -10.79 9.85
CA ARG A 71 12.91 -9.49 9.71
C ARG A 71 13.69 -8.40 10.45
N ASN A 72 13.87 -7.26 9.80
CA ASN A 72 14.34 -6.05 10.45
C ASN A 72 13.21 -5.42 11.29
N GLN A 73 13.27 -5.61 12.61
CA GLN A 73 12.26 -5.10 13.55
C GLN A 73 12.23 -3.57 13.61
N GLU A 74 13.38 -2.90 13.47
CA GLU A 74 13.49 -1.44 13.54
C GLU A 74 12.87 -0.74 12.32
N ALA A 75 12.89 -1.41 11.16
CA ALA A 75 12.30 -0.92 9.92
C ALA A 75 10.85 -1.39 9.69
N THR A 76 10.32 -2.21 10.60
CA THR A 76 8.94 -2.69 10.53
C THR A 76 7.99 -1.61 10.99
N GLN A 77 6.96 -1.32 10.18
CA GLN A 77 5.99 -0.26 10.46
C GLN A 77 4.59 -0.86 10.52
N VAL A 78 3.81 -0.47 11.54
CA VAL A 78 2.39 -0.78 11.61
C VAL A 78 1.63 0.47 11.20
N PHE A 79 0.89 0.38 10.10
CA PHE A 79 0.03 1.45 9.60
C PHE A 79 -1.36 1.38 10.24
N GLN A 80 -2.14 2.45 10.08
CA GLN A 80 -3.57 2.42 10.37
C GLN A 80 -4.28 1.39 9.45
N ASN A 81 -5.43 0.85 9.88
CA ASN A 81 -6.22 -0.18 9.16
C ASN A 81 -5.62 -1.59 9.13
N ASP A 82 -4.95 -2.01 10.20
CA ASP A 82 -4.46 -3.38 10.38
C ASP A 82 -3.45 -3.85 9.31
N VAL A 83 -2.64 -2.94 8.78
CA VAL A 83 -1.58 -3.27 7.81
C VAL A 83 -0.21 -3.14 8.47
N LYS A 84 0.61 -4.17 8.35
CA LYS A 84 1.99 -4.21 8.83
C LYS A 84 2.93 -4.34 7.65
N ARG A 85 3.86 -3.39 7.52
CA ARG A 85 4.97 -3.40 6.57
C ARG A 85 6.18 -4.06 7.20
N ASN A 86 6.64 -5.13 6.58
CA ASN A 86 7.83 -5.88 6.99
C ASN A 86 8.96 -5.64 5.99
N MET A 87 10.18 -5.61 6.51
CA MET A 87 11.39 -5.45 5.71
C MET A 87 12.41 -6.53 6.09
N TYR A 88 12.95 -7.22 5.10
CA TYR A 88 13.99 -8.23 5.26
C TYR A 88 15.16 -7.83 4.37
N VAL A 89 16.35 -7.74 4.95
CA VAL A 89 17.56 -7.30 4.24
C VAL A 89 18.59 -8.41 4.31
N ALA A 90 19.13 -8.80 3.16
CA ALA A 90 20.19 -9.80 3.07
C ALA A 90 21.20 -9.42 1.99
N ARG A 91 22.41 -9.97 2.09
CA ARG A 91 23.47 -9.78 1.11
C ARG A 91 23.92 -11.11 0.58
N HIS A 92 24.22 -11.16 -0.71
CA HIS A 92 24.72 -12.36 -1.37
C HIS A 92 25.88 -12.04 -2.28
N THR A 93 26.77 -13.01 -2.49
CA THR A 93 27.89 -12.90 -3.43
C THR A 93 27.88 -14.08 -4.37
N TYR A 94 27.78 -13.79 -5.65
CA TYR A 94 27.76 -14.76 -6.73
C TYR A 94 29.18 -15.16 -7.15
N LEU A 95 29.31 -16.35 -7.76
CA LEU A 95 30.60 -16.84 -8.26
C LEU A 95 31.00 -16.21 -9.60
N THR A 96 30.01 -15.74 -10.37
CA THR A 96 30.18 -15.19 -11.71
C THR A 96 29.27 -13.98 -11.88
N LYS A 97 29.52 -13.16 -12.91
CA LYS A 97 28.53 -12.20 -13.38
C LYS A 97 27.42 -12.92 -14.15
N GLY A 98 26.25 -12.31 -14.16
CA GLY A 98 25.09 -12.78 -14.87
C GLY A 98 23.83 -12.06 -14.39
N SER A 99 22.70 -12.50 -14.93
CA SER A 99 21.38 -12.11 -14.46
C SER A 99 20.86 -13.16 -13.51
N TYR A 100 20.39 -12.74 -12.34
CA TYR A 100 19.93 -13.61 -11.28
C TYR A 100 18.53 -13.22 -10.84
N THR A 101 17.61 -14.19 -10.84
CA THR A 101 16.26 -13.99 -10.32
C THR A 101 16.23 -14.31 -8.83
N VAL A 102 16.20 -13.24 -8.04
CA VAL A 102 16.02 -13.28 -6.60
C VAL A 102 14.53 -13.40 -6.29
N CYS A 103 14.16 -14.36 -5.46
CA CYS A 103 12.76 -14.65 -5.19
C CYS A 103 12.46 -14.95 -3.72
N MET A 104 11.18 -14.93 -3.39
CA MET A 104 10.66 -15.47 -2.14
C MET A 104 9.30 -16.11 -2.39
N THR A 105 8.98 -17.16 -1.66
CA THR A 105 7.65 -17.80 -1.72
C THR A 105 7.13 -18.03 -0.31
N ASP A 106 5.93 -17.57 -0.04
CA ASP A 106 5.17 -17.94 1.14
C ASP A 106 3.97 -18.82 0.74
N PRO A 107 3.67 -19.90 1.48
CA PRO A 107 2.67 -20.89 1.07
C PRO A 107 1.28 -20.34 0.73
N ASN A 108 0.85 -19.23 1.33
CA ASN A 108 -0.50 -18.72 1.12
C ASN A 108 -0.54 -17.18 0.88
N ARG A 109 -1.61 -16.75 0.21
CA ARG A 109 -2.12 -15.36 0.17
C ARG A 109 -3.29 -15.20 1.16
N ASN A 110 -3.77 -13.98 1.36
CA ASN A 110 -5.02 -13.76 2.09
C ASN A 110 -6.23 -14.41 1.37
N SER A 111 -7.24 -14.76 2.17
CA SER A 111 -8.49 -15.34 1.68
C SER A 111 -9.41 -14.28 1.09
N GLY A 112 -10.25 -14.67 0.13
CA GLY A 112 -11.33 -13.83 -0.38
C GLY A 112 -10.90 -12.81 -1.44
N ILE A 113 -9.74 -13.01 -2.08
CA ILE A 113 -9.37 -12.21 -3.26
C ILE A 113 -10.26 -12.66 -4.43
N LEU A 114 -11.00 -11.73 -5.02
CA LEU A 114 -12.05 -12.03 -5.99
C LEU A 114 -11.51 -12.49 -7.36
N ASN A 115 -10.27 -12.13 -7.69
CA ASN A 115 -9.68 -12.41 -9.00
C ASN A 115 -8.46 -13.35 -8.95
N VAL A 116 -8.21 -14.00 -7.81
CA VAL A 116 -7.11 -14.97 -7.63
C VAL A 116 -7.69 -16.31 -7.24
N ASN A 117 -7.77 -17.24 -8.20
CA ASN A 117 -8.28 -18.60 -8.01
C ASN A 117 -9.57 -18.66 -7.17
N ALA A 118 -10.50 -17.73 -7.40
CA ALA A 118 -11.65 -17.53 -6.53
C ALA A 118 -12.53 -18.79 -6.46
N PRO A 119 -13.06 -19.17 -5.28
CA PRO A 119 -12.93 -18.50 -3.97
C PRO A 119 -11.72 -18.94 -3.13
N ASN A 120 -10.79 -19.71 -3.71
CA ASN A 120 -9.72 -20.42 -3.02
C ASN A 120 -8.38 -19.65 -3.01
N SER A 121 -8.41 -18.32 -2.94
CA SER A 121 -7.19 -17.49 -2.96
C SER A 121 -6.20 -17.84 -1.84
N ALA A 122 -6.71 -18.27 -0.68
CA ALA A 122 -5.90 -18.70 0.46
C ALA A 122 -5.09 -20.00 0.22
N GLN A 123 -5.33 -20.73 -0.88
CA GLN A 123 -4.56 -21.92 -1.27
C GLN A 123 -3.50 -21.60 -2.33
N VAL A 124 -3.44 -20.36 -2.78
CA VAL A 124 -2.46 -19.88 -3.75
C VAL A 124 -1.28 -19.29 -2.99
N ALA A 125 -0.07 -19.73 -3.34
CA ALA A 125 1.15 -19.18 -2.75
C ALA A 125 1.37 -17.71 -3.15
N PHE A 126 1.93 -16.95 -2.21
CA PHE A 126 2.39 -15.59 -2.43
C PHE A 126 3.85 -15.65 -2.88
N HIS A 127 4.13 -15.19 -4.11
CA HIS A 127 5.47 -15.26 -4.71
C HIS A 127 5.89 -13.88 -5.20
N LEU A 128 7.10 -13.47 -4.82
CA LEU A 128 7.75 -12.28 -5.35
C LEU A 128 9.04 -12.69 -6.05
N GLN A 129 9.34 -12.01 -7.15
CA GLN A 129 10.59 -12.18 -7.87
C GLN A 129 11.10 -10.86 -8.43
N THR A 130 12.41 -10.68 -8.42
CA THR A 130 13.11 -9.63 -9.15
C THR A 130 14.33 -10.22 -9.83
N THR A 131 14.61 -9.81 -11.06
CA THR A 131 15.82 -10.16 -11.78
C THR A 131 16.75 -8.96 -11.76
N ILE A 132 17.97 -9.17 -11.30
CA ILE A 132 19.06 -8.18 -11.34
C ILE A 132 20.21 -8.69 -12.21
N THR A 133 20.72 -7.85 -13.09
CA THR A 133 21.95 -8.10 -13.85
C THR A 133 23.15 -7.46 -13.17
N LEU A 134 24.18 -8.25 -12.90
CA LEU A 134 25.44 -7.75 -12.35
C LEU A 134 26.31 -7.14 -13.45
N LEU A 135 26.52 -5.83 -13.36
CA LEU A 135 27.33 -5.07 -14.32
C LEU A 135 28.79 -4.95 -13.85
N ASN A 136 29.66 -4.46 -14.74
CA ASN A 136 31.03 -4.15 -14.35
C ASN A 136 31.06 -2.82 -13.60
N MET A 137 31.29 -2.86 -12.29
CA MET A 137 31.17 -1.64 -11.48
C MET A 137 32.20 -0.57 -11.87
N ALA A 138 33.37 -0.98 -12.35
CA ALA A 138 34.42 -0.04 -12.74
C ALA A 138 34.15 0.62 -14.10
N ALA A 139 33.46 -0.07 -15.01
CA ALA A 139 33.19 0.42 -16.36
C ALA A 139 31.81 1.06 -16.50
N ASP A 140 30.79 0.42 -15.92
CA ASP A 140 29.37 0.72 -16.14
C ASP A 140 28.69 1.37 -14.92
N GLY A 141 29.39 1.43 -13.79
CA GLY A 141 28.80 1.73 -12.49
C GLY A 141 28.10 0.52 -11.87
N GLY A 142 27.62 0.68 -10.64
CA GLY A 142 26.73 -0.31 -10.01
C GLY A 142 25.39 -0.38 -10.74
N ASN A 143 24.58 -1.38 -10.39
CA ASN A 143 23.23 -1.53 -10.89
C ASN A 143 22.23 -1.65 -9.74
N SER A 144 21.06 -1.05 -9.88
CA SER A 144 19.97 -1.18 -8.92
C SER A 144 18.65 -1.40 -9.65
N THR A 145 17.81 -2.30 -9.12
CA THR A 145 16.45 -2.45 -9.64
C THR A 145 15.63 -1.20 -9.31
N PRO A 146 14.64 -0.80 -10.13
CA PRO A 146 13.81 0.38 -9.88
C PRO A 146 13.23 0.44 -8.48
N GLN A 147 13.35 1.60 -7.85
CA GLN A 147 12.80 1.89 -6.55
C GLN A 147 11.32 2.29 -6.69
N ILE A 148 10.43 1.61 -5.97
CA ILE A 148 9.00 1.90 -5.94
C ILE A 148 8.72 2.84 -4.75
N ILE A 149 8.12 4.00 -5.01
CA ILE A 149 7.94 5.06 -4.01
C ILE A 149 6.68 4.85 -3.14
N HIS A 150 5.64 4.22 -3.70
CA HIS A 150 4.38 4.00 -3.00
C HIS A 150 4.22 2.55 -2.53
N GLU A 151 3.56 2.38 -1.39
CA GLU A 151 3.22 1.06 -0.88
C GLU A 151 2.25 0.35 -1.85
N PRO A 152 2.44 -0.95 -2.15
CA PRO A 152 1.60 -1.69 -3.08
C PRO A 152 0.26 -2.10 -2.45
N LEU A 153 -0.47 -1.15 -1.89
CA LEU A 153 -1.79 -1.32 -1.33
C LEU A 153 -2.59 -0.03 -1.53
N ASP A 154 -3.77 -0.14 -2.14
CA ASP A 154 -4.62 1.04 -2.38
C ASP A 154 -6.13 0.72 -2.27
N LEU A 155 -6.95 1.77 -2.31
CA LEU A 155 -8.41 1.69 -2.20
C LEU A 155 -9.05 2.10 -3.52
N ALA A 156 -9.95 1.26 -4.00
CA ALA A 156 -10.85 1.59 -5.10
C ALA A 156 -12.29 1.74 -4.60
N TYR A 157 -13.15 2.34 -5.41
CA TYR A 157 -14.55 2.53 -5.08
C TYR A 157 -15.44 2.03 -6.19
N VAL A 158 -16.44 1.22 -5.83
CA VAL A 158 -17.41 0.70 -6.79
C VAL A 158 -18.10 1.86 -7.50
N GLY A 159 -18.18 1.77 -8.83
CA GLY A 159 -18.79 2.79 -9.68
C GLY A 159 -17.92 4.03 -9.95
N ALA A 160 -16.67 4.07 -9.49
CA ALA A 160 -15.75 5.18 -9.71
C ALA A 160 -14.41 4.72 -10.28
N THR A 161 -13.89 5.44 -11.27
CA THR A 161 -12.59 5.16 -11.88
C THR A 161 -11.48 5.19 -10.84
N PHE A 162 -10.73 4.11 -10.80
CA PHE A 162 -9.53 3.97 -10.01
C PHE A 162 -8.31 4.21 -10.91
N VAL A 163 -7.40 5.05 -10.43
CA VAL A 163 -6.13 5.36 -11.11
C VAL A 163 -5.00 5.12 -10.12
N TYR A 164 -4.00 4.35 -10.55
CA TYR A 164 -2.80 4.08 -9.78
C TYR A 164 -1.55 4.43 -10.57
N GLN A 165 -0.57 5.01 -9.88
CA GLN A 165 0.72 5.33 -10.44
C GLN A 165 1.80 4.74 -9.51
N PRO A 166 2.59 3.75 -9.98
CA PRO A 166 3.61 3.12 -9.13
C PRO A 166 4.74 4.09 -8.73
N ASN A 167 4.92 5.19 -9.49
CA ASN A 167 5.98 6.20 -9.28
C ASN A 167 7.32 5.54 -8.97
N VAL A 168 7.94 4.99 -10.01
CA VAL A 168 9.24 4.31 -9.91
C VAL A 168 10.37 5.28 -10.22
N TRP A 169 11.52 5.03 -9.60
CA TRP A 169 12.73 5.79 -9.80
C TRP A 169 13.92 4.84 -10.01
N ASP A 170 14.72 5.10 -11.03
CA ASP A 170 15.98 4.41 -11.30
C ASP A 170 17.15 5.32 -10.92
N ALA A 171 18.07 4.83 -10.07
CA ALA A 171 19.14 5.67 -9.52
C ALA A 171 20.26 5.95 -10.53
N GLU A 172 20.42 5.07 -11.51
CA GLU A 172 21.46 5.14 -12.54
C GLU A 172 20.99 5.87 -13.81
N GLY A 173 19.69 6.19 -13.90
CA GLY A 173 19.10 6.92 -15.01
C GLY A 173 18.68 6.02 -16.17
N ASP A 174 18.47 4.72 -15.90
CA ASP A 174 17.95 3.80 -16.90
C ASP A 174 16.48 4.10 -17.23
N SER A 175 16.10 3.77 -18.46
CA SER A 175 14.70 3.88 -18.87
C SER A 175 13.88 2.73 -18.30
N VAL A 176 12.68 3.03 -17.83
CA VAL A 176 11.78 2.05 -17.21
C VAL A 176 10.54 1.87 -18.08
N ALA A 177 10.07 0.63 -18.22
CA ALA A 177 8.79 0.31 -18.85
C ALA A 177 7.98 -0.64 -17.96
N PHE A 178 6.67 -0.66 -18.17
CA PHE A 178 5.72 -1.40 -17.35
C PHE A 178 4.90 -2.37 -18.19
N GLU A 179 4.50 -3.46 -17.57
CA GLU A 179 3.67 -4.48 -18.21
C GLU A 179 2.71 -5.09 -17.19
N LEU A 180 1.44 -5.22 -17.56
CA LEU A 180 0.49 -5.98 -16.77
C LEU A 180 0.78 -7.47 -16.93
N ILE A 181 0.97 -8.15 -15.81
CA ILE A 181 1.20 -9.58 -15.78
C ILE A 181 0.22 -10.27 -14.82
N THR A 182 0.05 -11.57 -14.99
CA THR A 182 -0.57 -12.41 -13.97
C THR A 182 0.35 -12.50 -12.76
N PRO A 183 -0.14 -12.33 -11.52
CA PRO A 183 0.66 -12.57 -10.32
C PRO A 183 1.28 -13.96 -10.32
N MET A 184 2.42 -14.13 -9.66
CA MET A 184 3.10 -15.42 -9.60
C MET A 184 2.69 -16.22 -8.36
N SER A 185 2.71 -17.55 -8.48
CA SER A 185 2.49 -18.50 -7.37
C SER A 185 3.76 -19.26 -6.98
N LYS A 186 4.73 -19.34 -7.89
CA LYS A 186 6.11 -19.79 -7.70
C LYS A 186 6.94 -19.20 -8.84
N LEU A 187 8.24 -19.46 -8.83
CA LEU A 187 9.16 -18.98 -9.86
C LEU A 187 8.61 -19.29 -11.25
N ASP A 188 8.40 -18.23 -12.03
CA ASP A 188 7.91 -18.24 -13.41
C ASP A 188 6.62 -19.06 -13.62
N THR A 189 5.77 -19.13 -12.59
CA THR A 189 4.47 -19.80 -12.71
C THR A 189 3.35 -18.86 -12.29
N PRO A 190 2.47 -18.49 -13.24
CA PRO A 190 1.34 -17.61 -12.93
C PRO A 190 0.37 -18.26 -11.96
N VAL A 191 -0.37 -17.44 -11.23
CA VAL A 191 -1.51 -17.84 -10.44
C VAL A 191 -2.55 -18.53 -11.33
N PRO A 192 -3.07 -19.71 -10.92
CA PRO A 192 -4.11 -20.41 -11.68
C PRO A 192 -5.45 -19.66 -11.61
N ASN A 193 -6.22 -19.71 -12.70
CA ASN A 193 -7.55 -19.10 -12.81
C ASN A 193 -7.59 -17.62 -12.39
N PHE A 194 -6.49 -16.90 -12.63
CA PHE A 194 -6.46 -15.45 -12.49
C PHE A 194 -7.25 -14.81 -13.63
N VAL A 195 -7.96 -13.73 -13.31
CA VAL A 195 -8.59 -12.83 -14.27
C VAL A 195 -8.27 -11.39 -13.88
N TYR A 196 -8.27 -10.46 -14.83
CA TYR A 196 -8.06 -9.05 -14.51
C TYR A 196 -9.26 -8.48 -13.73
N PRO A 197 -9.08 -7.40 -12.95
CA PRO A 197 -10.16 -6.84 -12.14
C PRO A 197 -11.44 -6.48 -12.89
N ASN A 198 -11.35 -6.05 -14.15
CA ASN A 198 -12.51 -5.76 -15.00
C ASN A 198 -13.27 -7.01 -15.47
N GLU A 199 -12.67 -8.19 -15.41
CA GLU A 199 -13.33 -9.46 -15.77
C GLU A 199 -14.11 -10.07 -14.59
N VAL A 200 -14.01 -9.47 -13.40
CA VAL A 200 -14.78 -9.88 -12.22
C VAL A 200 -16.09 -9.13 -12.17
N GLY A 201 -17.20 -9.85 -12.33
CA GLY A 201 -18.55 -9.29 -12.32
C GLY A 201 -19.29 -9.64 -13.60
N ASN A 202 -20.25 -8.80 -14.00
CA ASN A 202 -21.01 -8.97 -15.23
C ASN A 202 -20.84 -7.81 -16.22
N ASN A 203 -20.09 -6.76 -15.87
CA ASN A 203 -19.83 -5.63 -16.74
C ASN A 203 -18.77 -5.96 -17.79
N THR A 204 -19.23 -6.37 -18.99
CA THR A 204 -18.34 -6.69 -20.11
C THR A 204 -17.72 -5.48 -20.79
N ASP A 205 -18.20 -4.27 -20.47
CA ASP A 205 -17.69 -3.02 -21.06
C ASP A 205 -16.58 -2.39 -20.21
N ALA A 206 -16.31 -2.94 -19.01
CA ALA A 206 -15.26 -2.45 -18.12
C ALA A 206 -13.86 -2.70 -18.70
N THR A 207 -12.99 -1.72 -18.55
CA THR A 207 -11.60 -1.73 -19.00
C THR A 207 -10.63 -1.70 -17.84
N PHE A 208 -9.52 -2.42 -18.02
CA PHE A 208 -8.39 -2.42 -17.11
C PHE A 208 -7.12 -2.30 -17.94
N THR A 209 -6.49 -1.13 -17.91
CA THR A 209 -5.39 -0.77 -18.80
C THR A 209 -4.21 -0.24 -18.04
N LEU A 210 -3.02 -0.44 -18.59
CA LEU A 210 -1.76 0.11 -18.11
C LEU A 210 -1.04 0.79 -19.28
N ASP A 211 -0.61 2.03 -19.09
CA ASP A 211 0.29 2.69 -20.03
C ASP A 211 1.73 2.19 -19.80
N GLU A 212 2.33 1.57 -20.81
CA GLU A 212 3.64 0.90 -20.68
C GLU A 212 4.81 1.86 -20.44
N LEU A 213 4.66 3.16 -20.75
CA LEU A 213 5.73 4.15 -20.63
C LEU A 213 5.68 4.89 -19.30
N THR A 214 4.48 5.22 -18.85
CA THR A 214 4.26 5.97 -17.61
C THR A 214 4.05 5.04 -16.43
N GLY A 215 3.43 3.89 -16.65
CA GLY A 215 2.94 2.99 -15.61
C GLY A 215 1.58 3.40 -15.05
N GLU A 216 0.88 4.36 -15.67
CA GLU A 216 -0.48 4.74 -15.26
C GLU A 216 -1.43 3.56 -15.47
N LEU A 217 -2.00 3.08 -14.38
CA LEU A 217 -2.98 2.02 -14.39
C LEU A 217 -4.36 2.60 -14.18
N ILE A 218 -5.30 2.23 -15.05
CA ILE A 218 -6.70 2.66 -15.00
C ILE A 218 -7.58 1.42 -14.90
N TRP A 219 -8.39 1.38 -13.85
CA TRP A 219 -9.56 0.51 -13.75
C TRP A 219 -10.79 1.40 -13.81
N ASP A 220 -11.48 1.37 -14.95
CA ASP A 220 -12.48 2.39 -15.28
C ASP A 220 -13.69 2.41 -14.35
N VAL A 221 -14.24 1.24 -14.01
CA VAL A 221 -15.41 1.07 -13.15
C VAL A 221 -15.32 -0.26 -12.38
N PRO A 222 -14.81 -0.26 -11.14
CA PRO A 222 -14.95 -1.40 -10.23
C PRO A 222 -16.43 -1.75 -10.02
N GLU A 223 -16.79 -3.03 -10.16
CA GLU A 223 -18.19 -3.49 -10.05
C GLU A 223 -18.52 -4.07 -8.67
N LEU A 224 -17.64 -4.91 -8.12
CA LEU A 224 -17.90 -5.63 -6.88
C LEU A 224 -17.01 -5.12 -5.73
N VAL A 225 -17.57 -5.13 -4.53
CA VAL A 225 -16.84 -4.85 -3.28
C VAL A 225 -16.01 -6.08 -2.92
N GLY A 226 -14.74 -5.88 -2.60
CA GLY A 226 -13.85 -6.95 -2.17
C GLY A 226 -12.38 -6.65 -2.39
N GLU A 227 -11.55 -7.65 -2.10
CA GLU A 227 -10.10 -7.58 -2.32
C GLU A 227 -9.77 -8.07 -3.74
N TYR A 228 -8.90 -7.33 -4.42
CA TYR A 228 -8.39 -7.63 -5.75
C TYR A 228 -6.87 -7.64 -5.71
N ASN A 229 -6.25 -8.49 -6.52
CA ASN A 229 -4.80 -8.53 -6.70
C ASN A 229 -4.45 -8.13 -8.13
N ILE A 230 -3.35 -7.40 -8.28
CA ILE A 230 -2.77 -7.07 -9.58
C ILE A 230 -1.26 -7.32 -9.50
N ALA A 231 -0.62 -7.53 -10.65
CA ALA A 231 0.83 -7.56 -10.72
C ALA A 231 1.31 -6.73 -11.90
N ILE A 232 2.35 -5.92 -11.65
CA ILE A 232 3.02 -5.09 -12.66
C ILE A 232 4.46 -5.57 -12.75
N LEU A 233 4.91 -5.91 -13.95
CA LEU A 233 6.32 -6.15 -14.24
C LEU A 233 6.98 -4.81 -14.61
N ILE A 234 7.94 -4.39 -13.80
CA ILE A 234 8.71 -3.16 -13.99
C ILE A 234 10.06 -3.55 -14.59
N LYS A 235 10.35 -3.09 -15.80
CA LYS A 235 11.53 -3.46 -16.60
C LYS A 235 12.48 -2.27 -16.70
N SER A 236 13.76 -2.43 -16.33
CA SER A 236 14.80 -1.43 -16.57
C SER A 236 15.59 -1.77 -17.84
N TYR A 237 15.90 -0.73 -18.60
CA TYR A 237 16.69 -0.82 -19.82
C TYR A 237 17.86 0.15 -19.80
N ARG A 238 19.06 -0.39 -20.04
CA ARG A 238 20.29 0.38 -20.22
C ARG A 238 20.73 0.25 -21.67
N ASN A 239 20.92 1.39 -22.34
CA ASN A 239 21.27 1.45 -23.76
C ASN A 239 20.33 0.65 -24.69
N GLY A 240 19.05 0.52 -24.31
CA GLY A 240 18.04 -0.20 -25.08
C GLY A 240 17.96 -1.71 -24.83
N GLU A 241 18.83 -2.28 -23.99
CA GLU A 241 18.77 -3.68 -23.56
C GLU A 241 18.13 -3.79 -22.18
N MET A 242 17.20 -4.73 -22.00
CA MET A 242 16.60 -4.99 -20.68
C MET A 242 17.67 -5.60 -19.78
N ILE A 243 17.89 -4.99 -18.62
CA ILE A 243 18.86 -5.49 -17.64
C ILE A 243 18.18 -6.03 -16.38
N ASP A 244 17.03 -5.48 -15.98
CA ASP A 244 16.36 -5.87 -14.75
C ASP A 244 14.85 -5.97 -14.93
N ALA A 245 14.22 -6.77 -14.07
CA ALA A 245 12.77 -6.96 -14.07
C ALA A 245 12.25 -7.24 -12.65
N THR A 246 11.44 -6.33 -12.10
CA THR A 246 10.84 -6.47 -10.77
C THR A 246 9.34 -6.71 -10.88
N VAL A 247 8.85 -7.76 -10.19
CA VAL A 247 7.41 -7.96 -10.02
C VAL A 247 6.92 -7.16 -8.82
N LEU A 248 6.03 -6.20 -9.08
CA LEU A 248 5.23 -5.51 -8.07
C LEU A 248 3.90 -6.24 -7.91
N ASP A 249 3.73 -6.97 -6.80
CA ASP A 249 2.48 -7.63 -6.45
C ASP A 249 1.68 -6.71 -5.51
N MET A 250 0.50 -6.28 -5.93
CA MET A 250 -0.29 -5.23 -5.27
C MET A 250 -1.71 -5.69 -4.97
N GLN A 251 -2.25 -5.23 -3.84
CA GLN A 251 -3.66 -5.38 -3.51
C GLN A 251 -4.44 -4.08 -3.62
N ILE A 252 -5.68 -4.20 -4.08
CA ILE A 252 -6.67 -3.14 -4.14
C ILE A 252 -7.89 -3.60 -3.34
N LEU A 253 -8.31 -2.82 -2.36
CA LEU A 253 -9.58 -3.03 -1.67
C LEU A 253 -10.65 -2.14 -2.30
N ALA A 254 -11.59 -2.74 -3.02
CA ALA A 254 -12.75 -2.07 -3.58
C ALA A 254 -13.85 -1.94 -2.51
N LEU A 255 -14.27 -0.71 -2.21
CA LEU A 255 -15.30 -0.39 -1.22
C LEU A 255 -16.60 0.07 -1.91
N SER A 256 -17.75 -0.13 -1.26
CA SER A 256 -19.08 0.17 -1.83
C SER A 256 -19.30 1.64 -2.18
N SER A 257 -18.56 2.54 -1.53
CA SER A 257 -18.61 3.96 -1.83
C SER A 257 -17.35 4.65 -1.35
N GLY A 258 -16.85 5.59 -2.16
CA GLY A 258 -15.86 6.57 -1.73
C GLY A 258 -16.34 7.36 -0.52
N PRO A 259 -15.42 7.86 0.32
CA PRO A 259 -15.78 8.97 1.18
C PRO A 259 -16.27 10.11 0.29
N THR A 260 -17.56 10.45 0.39
CA THR A 260 -18.07 11.66 -0.24
C THR A 260 -17.29 12.86 0.31
N ARG A 261 -16.68 13.67 -0.56
CA ARG A 261 -15.89 14.88 -0.24
C ARG A 261 -16.53 15.78 0.84
N VAL A 262 -17.86 15.83 0.91
CA VAL A 262 -18.62 16.58 1.92
C VAL A 262 -18.58 15.90 3.28
N ARG A 263 -18.80 14.59 3.33
CA ARG A 263 -18.78 13.80 4.57
C ARG A 263 -17.39 13.76 5.17
N ASP A 264 -16.34 13.67 4.36
CA ASP A 264 -14.95 13.71 4.83
C ASP A 264 -14.54 15.05 5.42
N LEU A 265 -14.94 16.15 4.78
CA LEU A 265 -14.70 17.49 5.32
C LEU A 265 -15.49 17.70 6.61
N GLN A 266 -16.71 17.17 6.71
CA GLN A 266 -17.54 17.25 7.91
C GLN A 266 -17.01 16.35 9.05
N GLU A 267 -16.58 15.12 8.76
CA GLU A 267 -16.02 14.19 9.75
C GLU A 267 -14.63 14.65 10.22
N LYS A 268 -13.77 15.15 9.32
CA LYS A 268 -12.48 15.77 9.70
C LYS A 268 -12.70 17.08 10.47
N ALA A 269 -13.66 17.92 10.08
CA ALA A 269 -14.04 19.09 10.87
C ALA A 269 -14.63 18.71 12.23
N ALA A 270 -15.39 17.61 12.33
CA ALA A 270 -15.97 17.15 13.59
C ALA A 270 -14.88 16.78 14.62
N ARG A 271 -13.72 16.30 14.16
CA ARG A 271 -12.57 15.92 15.00
C ARG A 271 -11.79 17.12 15.56
N ILE A 272 -11.77 18.26 14.88
CA ILE A 272 -11.18 19.50 15.42
C ILE A 272 -12.02 19.91 16.63
N ARG A 273 -11.46 20.04 17.83
CA ARG A 273 -12.20 20.53 19.01
C ARG A 273 -11.82 21.98 19.28
N LEU A 274 -12.84 22.83 19.43
CA LEU A 274 -12.71 24.23 19.79
C LEU A 274 -13.27 24.40 21.20
N PHE A 275 -12.44 24.80 22.15
CA PHE A 275 -12.84 24.94 23.55
C PHE A 275 -12.27 26.23 24.18
N PRO A 276 -13.02 26.93 25.03
CA PRO A 276 -14.48 26.80 25.18
C PRO A 276 -15.21 27.27 23.91
N ASN A 277 -16.39 26.72 23.62
CA ASN A 277 -17.25 27.17 22.53
C ASN A 277 -18.73 27.05 22.97
N PRO A 278 -19.44 28.16 23.27
CA PRO A 278 -19.03 29.55 23.10
C PRO A 278 -17.79 29.95 23.93
N THR A 279 -16.95 30.84 23.42
CA THR A 279 -15.81 31.42 24.15
C THR A 279 -16.15 32.83 24.63
N VAL A 280 -15.80 33.14 25.88
CA VAL A 280 -15.98 34.44 26.56
C VAL A 280 -14.64 35.18 26.74
N ARG A 281 -13.55 34.62 26.21
CA ARG A 281 -12.19 35.15 26.39
C ARG A 281 -11.54 35.39 25.04
N ASP A 282 -10.46 36.14 25.09
CA ASP A 282 -9.61 36.45 23.97
C ASP A 282 -8.73 35.29 23.48
N GLN A 283 -9.07 34.06 23.87
CA GLN A 283 -8.33 32.84 23.53
C GLN A 283 -9.30 31.72 23.15
N LEU A 284 -8.92 30.97 22.13
CA LEU A 284 -9.60 29.75 21.69
C LEU A 284 -8.59 28.61 21.65
N GLN A 285 -8.84 27.56 22.42
CA GLN A 285 -8.05 26.34 22.34
C GLN A 285 -8.53 25.51 21.14
N VAL A 286 -7.57 25.09 20.32
CA VAL A 286 -7.76 24.26 19.13
C VAL A 286 -7.03 22.95 19.36
N GLU A 287 -7.77 21.85 19.38
CA GLU A 287 -7.25 20.49 19.50
C GLU A 287 -7.53 19.72 18.20
N ASP A 288 -6.49 19.10 17.65
CA ASP A 288 -6.56 18.23 16.48
C ASP A 288 -5.77 16.94 16.78
N PRO A 289 -6.44 15.84 17.17
CA PRO A 289 -5.77 14.63 17.67
C PRO A 289 -5.08 13.82 16.57
N ASP A 290 -5.38 14.08 15.30
CA ASP A 290 -4.85 13.31 14.16
C ASP A 290 -3.57 13.93 13.57
N TRP A 291 -3.02 14.99 14.18
CA TRP A 291 -1.90 15.73 13.60
C TRP A 291 -0.83 16.12 14.61
N GLU A 292 0.40 15.69 14.34
CA GLU A 292 1.61 16.16 15.02
C GLU A 292 2.44 17.01 14.05
N GLY A 293 2.37 18.34 14.20
CA GLY A 293 3.17 19.27 13.38
C GLY A 293 2.52 20.63 13.17
N GLN A 294 3.13 21.44 12.30
CA GLN A 294 2.67 22.81 12.03
C GLN A 294 1.54 22.85 10.99
N LEU A 295 0.44 23.55 11.31
CA LEU A 295 -0.71 23.74 10.40
C LEU A 295 -1.01 25.22 10.18
N LEU A 296 -1.38 25.59 8.96
CA LEU A 296 -1.89 26.93 8.68
C LEU A 296 -3.36 27.03 9.08
N TYR A 297 -3.72 28.11 9.79
CA TYR A 297 -5.10 28.43 10.10
C TYR A 297 -5.51 29.82 9.59
N ARG A 298 -6.81 30.02 9.41
CA ARG A 298 -7.45 31.33 9.20
C ARG A 298 -8.75 31.41 9.99
N ILE A 299 -9.15 32.61 10.37
CA ILE A 299 -10.46 32.92 10.93
C ILE A 299 -11.21 33.77 9.92
N SER A 300 -12.48 33.43 9.64
CA SER A 300 -13.37 34.23 8.81
C SER A 300 -14.70 34.54 9.48
N ASP A 301 -15.35 35.62 9.07
CA ASP A 301 -16.75 35.92 9.38
C ASP A 301 -17.74 35.04 8.59
N GLN A 302 -19.05 35.28 8.76
CA GLN A 302 -20.12 34.54 8.08
C GLN A 302 -20.16 34.81 6.57
N GLU A 303 -19.63 35.96 6.14
CA GLU A 303 -19.49 36.37 4.74
C GLU A 303 -18.20 35.84 4.10
N GLY A 304 -17.36 35.12 4.85
CA GLY A 304 -16.11 34.51 4.38
C GLY A 304 -14.91 35.46 4.29
N ARG A 305 -15.00 36.68 4.86
CA ARG A 305 -13.86 37.62 4.93
C ARG A 305 -12.87 37.13 5.97
N ILE A 306 -11.59 37.09 5.61
CA ILE A 306 -10.52 36.64 6.51
C ILE A 306 -10.16 37.76 7.48
N LEU A 307 -10.26 37.48 8.78
CA LEU A 307 -10.01 38.44 9.87
C LEU A 307 -8.70 38.18 10.61
N ALA A 308 -8.25 36.92 10.65
CA ALA A 308 -6.97 36.52 11.24
C ALA A 308 -6.42 35.28 10.52
N ASN A 309 -5.11 35.06 10.59
CA ASN A 309 -4.46 33.85 10.12
C ASN A 309 -3.14 33.63 10.88
N GLY A 310 -2.64 32.39 10.83
CA GLY A 310 -1.39 32.05 11.51
C GLY A 310 -1.04 30.58 11.39
N LYS A 311 -0.21 30.11 12.32
CA LYS A 311 0.29 28.73 12.37
C LYS A 311 -0.01 28.11 13.73
N LEU A 312 -0.65 26.94 13.74
CA LEU A 312 -0.73 26.06 14.91
C LEU A 312 0.57 25.26 14.96
N GLN A 313 1.22 25.17 16.12
CA GLN A 313 2.55 24.56 16.22
C GLN A 313 2.48 23.06 16.59
N HIS A 314 1.41 22.65 17.27
CA HIS A 314 1.23 21.29 17.80
C HIS A 314 -0.26 20.90 17.75
N SER A 315 -0.56 19.63 18.02
CA SER A 315 -1.91 19.05 18.14
C SER A 315 -2.82 19.80 19.10
N LEU A 316 -2.25 20.50 20.09
CA LEU A 316 -2.93 21.42 20.98
C LEU A 316 -2.32 22.81 20.86
N SER A 317 -3.12 23.78 20.44
CA SER A 317 -2.68 25.17 20.23
C SER A 317 -3.72 26.17 20.72
N VAL A 318 -3.28 27.39 21.06
CA VAL A 318 -4.15 28.49 21.45
C VAL A 318 -4.10 29.58 20.39
N VAL A 319 -5.27 30.04 19.97
CA VAL A 319 -5.44 31.15 19.01
C VAL A 319 -5.93 32.39 19.75
N ASP A 320 -5.26 33.53 19.50
CA ASP A 320 -5.61 34.84 20.03
C ASP A 320 -6.79 35.46 19.26
N LEU A 321 -7.80 35.92 20.00
CA LEU A 321 -9.04 36.49 19.48
C LEU A 321 -9.23 37.97 19.83
N ARG A 322 -8.25 38.66 20.45
CA ARG A 322 -8.40 40.06 20.94
C ARG A 322 -8.84 41.07 19.88
N SER A 323 -8.59 40.78 18.61
CA SER A 323 -8.96 41.64 17.49
C SER A 323 -10.40 41.42 16.99
N LEU A 324 -11.12 40.44 17.54
CA LEU A 324 -12.48 40.09 17.13
C LEU A 324 -13.52 40.68 18.09
N VAL A 325 -14.69 41.01 17.55
CA VAL A 325 -15.86 41.46 18.33
C VAL A 325 -16.79 40.26 18.62
N PRO A 326 -17.73 40.34 19.57
CA PRO A 326 -18.71 39.28 19.77
C PRO A 326 -19.45 38.93 18.47
N GLY A 327 -19.56 37.64 18.15
CA GLY A 327 -20.06 37.18 16.87
C GLY A 327 -19.83 35.69 16.61
N THR A 328 -20.31 35.21 15.45
CA THR A 328 -20.07 33.84 14.98
C THR A 328 -18.98 33.85 13.93
N TYR A 329 -18.01 32.96 14.08
CA TYR A 329 -16.82 32.88 13.25
C TYR A 329 -16.53 31.44 12.82
N TYR A 330 -15.71 31.29 11.79
CA TYR A 330 -15.19 30.01 11.34
C TYR A 330 -13.67 29.97 11.48
N LEU A 331 -13.15 29.00 12.22
CA LEU A 331 -11.74 28.65 12.18
C LEU A 331 -11.54 27.62 11.07
N SER A 332 -10.75 27.95 10.04
CA SER A 332 -10.34 27.01 9.00
C SER A 332 -8.87 26.60 9.15
N ILE A 333 -8.57 25.33 8.92
CA ILE A 333 -7.21 24.77 8.91
C ILE A 333 -6.92 24.21 7.51
N LEU A 334 -5.72 24.47 6.96
CA LEU A 334 -5.28 23.94 5.67
C LEU A 334 -4.77 22.51 5.83
N ARG A 335 -5.41 21.55 5.15
CA ARG A 335 -4.96 20.16 5.04
C ARG A 335 -4.73 19.78 3.58
N GLY A 336 -3.50 19.41 3.24
CA GLY A 336 -3.12 19.14 1.85
C GLY A 336 -3.40 20.37 0.97
N ARG A 337 -4.41 20.28 0.10
CA ARG A 337 -4.86 21.37 -0.80
C ARG A 337 -6.21 21.99 -0.43
N SER A 338 -6.78 21.65 0.73
CA SER A 338 -8.16 22.03 1.10
C SER A 338 -8.24 22.67 2.48
N TRP A 339 -9.15 23.64 2.65
CA TRP A 339 -9.47 24.23 3.95
C TRP A 339 -10.63 23.48 4.63
N ILE A 340 -10.43 23.08 5.88
CA ILE A 340 -11.43 22.42 6.72
C ILE A 340 -11.87 23.41 7.79
N SER A 341 -13.17 23.67 7.97
CA SER A 341 -13.66 24.75 8.84
C SER A 341 -14.55 24.24 9.97
N LYS A 342 -14.43 24.86 11.15
CA LYS A 342 -15.33 24.65 12.30
C LYS A 342 -15.79 25.98 12.88
N ALA A 343 -17.09 26.07 13.17
CA ALA A 343 -17.69 27.28 13.72
C ALA A 343 -17.43 27.42 15.22
N PHE A 344 -17.22 28.66 15.67
CA PHE A 344 -17.25 29.02 17.08
C PHE A 344 -17.99 30.35 17.30
N VAL A 345 -18.49 30.53 18.51
CA VAL A 345 -19.19 31.74 18.92
C VAL A 345 -18.33 32.46 19.96
N LEU A 346 -18.01 33.73 19.69
CA LEU A 346 -17.40 34.65 20.66
C LEU A 346 -18.52 35.48 21.28
N ILE A 347 -18.62 35.44 22.60
CA ILE A 347 -19.58 36.19 23.42
C ILE A 347 -18.84 37.14 24.36
N GLU A 348 -19.55 38.15 24.89
CA GLU A 348 -19.02 39.14 25.84
C GLU A 348 -18.51 38.55 27.16
#